data_AF-A0A2V6ZZT6-F1
#
_entry.id   AF-A0A2V6ZZT6-F1
#
_cell.length_a   1.000
_cell.length_b   1.000
_cell.length_c   1.000
_cell.angle_alpha   90.00
_cell.angle_beta   90.00
_cell.angle_gamma   90.00
#
_symmetry.space_group_name_H-M   'P 1'
#
loop_
_entity.id
_entity.type
_entity.pdbx_description
1 polymer ?
#
loop_
_entity_poly.entity_id
_entity_poly.type
_entity_poly.pdbx_seq_one_letter_code
_entity_poly.pdbx_strand_id
1 'polypeptide(L)'
;MPVRWLGLLVVAALLGACSTAPPPLATPAGRLPDLRGTWTGTWAGTPVTLVILDQSDAAAVEGVSVGPWQLFGRNLPGVSGILTVEIRSEMVSVNVQGRLGTSNGRLALELAPATVNGGWISLTRLDENRMIGTGVGQMSWEPQGPVELIRQRPGPPT
;
A
#
# COMPACT_ATOMS: atom_id res chain seq x y z
N MET A 1 -35.73 -38.34 -11.20
CA MET A 1 -35.68 -36.94 -11.72
C MET A 1 -36.53 -36.07 -10.79
N PRO A 2 -36.13 -34.85 -10.38
CA PRO A 2 -35.03 -34.03 -10.90
C PRO A 2 -33.95 -33.67 -9.86
N VAL A 3 -32.70 -33.84 -10.29
CA VAL A 3 -31.50 -33.17 -9.78
C VAL A 3 -31.58 -31.72 -10.26
N ARG A 4 -31.84 -30.76 -9.37
CA ARG A 4 -31.92 -29.31 -9.72
C ARG A 4 -31.38 -28.37 -8.65
N TRP A 5 -30.45 -28.82 -7.79
CA TRP A 5 -29.92 -28.02 -6.68
C TRP A 5 -28.40 -27.92 -6.59
N LEU A 6 -27.65 -28.41 -7.59
CA LEU A 6 -26.18 -28.35 -7.61
C LEU A 6 -25.59 -27.22 -8.48
N GLY A 7 -26.42 -26.43 -9.16
CA GLY A 7 -25.93 -25.37 -10.06
C GLY A 7 -25.57 -24.06 -9.36
N LEU A 8 -26.14 -23.78 -8.18
CA LEU A 8 -26.03 -22.45 -7.56
C LEU A 8 -24.78 -22.26 -6.67
N LEU A 9 -24.16 -23.35 -6.21
CA LEU A 9 -22.99 -23.27 -5.33
C LEU A 9 -21.66 -23.03 -6.07
N VAL A 10 -21.60 -23.31 -7.37
CA VAL A 10 -20.35 -23.14 -8.16
C VAL A 10 -20.14 -21.67 -8.57
N VAL A 11 -21.21 -20.88 -8.73
CA VAL A 11 -21.07 -19.47 -9.17
C VAL A 11 -20.60 -18.55 -8.04
N ALA A 12 -20.91 -18.85 -6.78
CA ALA A 12 -20.46 -18.04 -5.64
C ALA A 12 -18.97 -18.21 -5.32
N ALA A 13 -18.36 -19.35 -5.67
CA ALA A 13 -16.94 -19.62 -5.41
C ALA A 13 -15.98 -18.92 -6.40
N LEU A 14 -16.48 -18.45 -7.54
CA LEU A 14 -15.66 -17.81 -8.58
C LEU A 14 -15.54 -16.28 -8.44
N LEU A 15 -16.25 -15.66 -7.49
CA LEU A 15 -16.23 -14.21 -7.27
C LEU A 15 -15.23 -13.75 -6.18
N GLY A 16 -14.46 -14.68 -5.60
CA GLY A 16 -13.59 -14.41 -4.45
C GLY A 16 -12.23 -13.75 -4.76
N ALA A 17 -11.89 -13.49 -6.02
CA ALA A 17 -10.53 -13.06 -6.41
C ALA A 17 -10.46 -11.67 -7.08
N CYS A 18 -11.49 -10.83 -6.94
CA CYS A 18 -11.43 -9.42 -7.34
C CYS A 18 -11.45 -8.51 -6.10
N SER A 19 -10.48 -8.65 -5.19
CA SER A 19 -10.30 -7.66 -4.11
C SER A 19 -9.60 -6.43 -4.68
N THR A 20 -10.37 -5.42 -5.08
CA THR A 20 -9.85 -4.13 -5.58
C THR A 20 -9.42 -3.18 -4.44
N ALA A 21 -9.59 -3.59 -3.19
CA ALA A 21 -9.25 -2.79 -2.01
C ALA A 21 -7.89 -3.22 -1.43
N PRO A 22 -7.07 -2.26 -0.96
CA PRO A 22 -5.87 -2.58 -0.21
C PRO A 22 -6.22 -3.35 1.08
N PRO A 23 -5.31 -4.19 1.60
CA PRO A 23 -5.55 -4.97 2.80
C PRO A 23 -5.86 -4.07 4.03
N PRO A 24 -6.54 -4.58 5.07
CA PRO A 24 -6.75 -3.79 6.27
C PRO A 24 -5.43 -3.61 7.06
N LEU A 25 -5.20 -2.41 7.57
CA LEU A 25 -4.08 -2.09 8.46
C LEU A 25 -4.53 -1.99 9.92
N ALA A 26 -3.79 -2.63 10.82
CA ALA A 26 -3.94 -2.45 12.25
C ALA A 26 -3.09 -1.28 12.77
N THR A 27 -3.45 -0.74 13.93
CA THR A 27 -2.67 0.34 14.57
C THR A 27 -1.26 -0.16 14.91
N PRO A 28 -0.19 0.58 14.55
CA PRO A 28 1.16 0.19 14.89
C PRO A 28 1.41 0.33 16.40
N ALA A 29 2.06 -0.67 17.00
CA ALA A 29 2.50 -0.63 18.38
C ALA A 29 3.96 -0.14 18.46
N GLY A 30 4.24 0.82 19.34
CA GLY A 30 5.59 1.34 19.58
C GLY A 30 5.98 2.52 18.67
N ARG A 31 7.27 2.88 18.72
CA ARG A 31 7.83 3.98 17.93
C ARG A 31 7.92 3.56 16.46
N LEU A 32 7.36 4.38 15.58
CA LEU A 32 7.48 4.19 14.13
C LEU A 32 8.89 4.53 13.65
N PRO A 33 9.47 3.73 12.75
CA PRO A 33 10.68 4.12 12.06
C PRO A 33 10.42 5.31 11.14
N ASP A 34 11.45 6.11 10.90
CA ASP A 34 11.41 7.17 9.90
C ASP A 34 11.57 6.58 8.50
N LEU A 35 10.52 6.62 7.69
CA LEU A 35 10.54 6.14 6.31
C LEU A 35 10.93 7.21 5.29
N ARG A 36 11.12 8.47 5.69
CA ARG A 36 11.49 9.57 4.78
C ARG A 36 12.75 9.27 3.98
N GLY A 37 12.82 9.83 2.77
CA GLY A 37 13.90 9.65 1.82
C GLY A 37 13.50 8.85 0.58
N THR A 38 14.52 8.43 -0.19
CA THR A 38 14.34 7.82 -1.50
C THR A 38 14.39 6.30 -1.41
N TRP A 39 13.44 5.67 -2.08
CA TRP A 39 13.29 4.23 -2.22
C TRP A 39 13.17 3.87 -3.68
N THR A 40 13.90 2.87 -4.16
CA THR A 40 13.92 2.48 -5.57
C THR A 40 13.75 0.99 -5.72
N GLY A 41 13.11 0.54 -6.79
CA GLY A 41 13.09 -0.87 -7.13
C GLY A 41 12.17 -1.13 -8.30
N THR A 42 11.28 -2.11 -8.17
CA THR A 42 10.39 -2.53 -9.26
C THR A 42 8.95 -2.70 -8.82
N TRP A 43 8.03 -2.46 -9.75
CA TRP A 43 6.62 -2.82 -9.67
C TRP A 43 6.27 -3.66 -10.91
N ALA A 44 5.98 -4.94 -10.72
CA ALA A 44 5.76 -5.92 -11.80
C ALA A 44 6.94 -5.99 -12.80
N GLY A 45 8.17 -5.77 -12.32
CA GLY A 45 9.39 -5.70 -13.15
C GLY A 45 9.66 -4.32 -13.74
N THR A 46 8.73 -3.37 -13.64
CA THR A 46 8.88 -2.01 -14.13
C THR A 46 9.61 -1.12 -13.12
N PRO A 47 10.60 -0.30 -13.52
CA PRO A 47 11.30 0.58 -12.59
C PRO A 47 10.34 1.53 -11.85
N VAL A 48 10.55 1.64 -10.53
CA VAL A 48 9.77 2.55 -9.67
C VAL A 48 10.67 3.23 -8.65
N THR A 49 10.43 4.51 -8.41
CA THR A 49 11.07 5.31 -7.38
C THR A 49 10.00 5.98 -6.52
N LEU A 50 10.10 5.81 -5.21
CA LEU A 50 9.27 6.48 -4.22
C LEU A 50 10.14 7.43 -3.40
N VAL A 51 9.78 8.70 -3.36
CA VAL A 51 10.38 9.69 -2.45
C VAL A 51 9.36 10.03 -1.38
N ILE A 52 9.63 9.62 -0.14
CA ILE A 52 8.79 9.96 1.01
C ILE A 52 9.30 11.29 1.56
N LEU A 53 8.46 12.32 1.48
CA LEU A 53 8.81 13.70 1.85
C LEU A 53 8.42 14.00 3.29
N ASP A 54 7.23 13.57 3.69
CA ASP A 54 6.72 13.77 5.03
C ASP A 54 6.11 12.50 5.62
N GLN A 55 6.21 12.40 6.93
CA GLN A 55 5.62 11.34 7.75
C GLN A 55 5.03 12.00 8.99
N SER A 56 3.74 11.82 9.19
CA SER A 56 2.97 12.40 10.30
C SER A 56 2.53 11.33 11.28
N ASP A 57 2.42 11.70 12.55
CA ASP A 57 1.93 10.81 13.60
C ASP A 57 0.42 10.55 13.45
N ALA A 58 -0.04 9.48 14.11
CA ALA A 58 -1.46 9.17 14.23
C ALA A 58 -2.20 10.32 14.95
N ALA A 59 -3.17 10.93 14.28
CA ALA A 59 -4.06 11.88 14.94
C ALA A 59 -5.19 11.13 15.68
N ALA A 60 -5.37 11.42 16.97
CA ALA A 60 -6.57 11.02 17.69
C ALA A 60 -7.74 11.86 17.15
N VAL A 61 -8.57 11.28 16.31
CA VAL A 61 -9.86 11.88 15.94
C VAL A 61 -10.85 11.45 17.02
N GLU A 62 -11.75 12.33 17.46
CA GLU A 62 -12.82 11.94 18.39
C GLU A 62 -13.60 10.77 17.79
N GLY A 63 -13.36 9.59 18.35
CA GLY A 63 -13.88 8.32 17.88
C GLY A 63 -14.98 7.81 18.80
N VAL A 64 -16.03 7.22 18.23
CA VAL A 64 -17.07 6.56 19.02
C VAL A 64 -16.47 5.33 19.70
N SER A 65 -16.55 5.30 21.03
CA SER A 65 -16.09 4.18 21.87
C SER A 65 -17.29 3.52 22.53
N VAL A 66 -17.31 2.19 22.60
CA VAL A 66 -18.27 1.41 23.38
C VAL A 66 -17.50 0.58 24.40
N GLY A 67 -17.58 1.00 25.67
CA GLY A 67 -16.76 0.43 26.74
C GLY A 67 -15.26 0.69 26.49
N PRO A 68 -14.36 -0.25 26.84
CA PRO A 68 -12.92 -0.10 26.60
C PRO A 68 -12.51 -0.25 25.11
N TRP A 69 -13.48 -0.40 24.20
CA TRP A 69 -13.24 -0.65 22.78
C TRP A 69 -13.62 0.58 21.93
N GLN A 70 -12.65 1.11 21.16
CA GLN A 70 -12.89 2.14 20.15
C GLN A 70 -13.46 1.49 18.89
N LEU A 71 -14.71 1.84 18.50
CA LEU A 71 -15.41 1.25 17.35
C LEU A 71 -15.10 2.00 16.04
N PHE A 72 -14.81 3.30 16.10
CA PHE A 72 -14.40 4.14 14.97
C PHE A 72 -13.36 5.17 15.42
N GLY A 73 -12.46 5.58 14.54
CA GLY A 73 -11.66 6.81 14.73
C GLY A 73 -10.30 6.66 15.41
N ARG A 74 -9.34 5.97 14.77
CA ARG A 74 -7.93 6.35 14.90
C ARG A 74 -7.35 6.53 13.51
N ASN A 75 -6.90 7.75 13.19
CA ASN A 75 -6.14 7.98 11.97
C ASN A 75 -4.82 7.23 12.11
N LEU A 76 -4.53 6.38 11.14
CA LEU A 76 -3.21 5.80 11.01
C LEU A 76 -2.19 6.92 10.71
N PRO A 77 -0.94 6.81 11.20
CA PRO A 77 0.13 7.73 10.83
C PRO A 77 0.21 7.87 9.32
N GLY A 78 0.34 9.11 8.84
CA GLY A 78 0.31 9.43 7.43
C GLY A 78 1.70 9.49 6.81
N VAL A 79 1.77 9.30 5.50
CA VAL A 79 2.94 9.67 4.70
C VAL A 79 2.50 10.44 3.46
N SER A 80 3.36 11.32 2.97
CA SER A 80 3.19 11.95 1.65
C SER A 80 4.50 11.95 0.88
N GLY A 81 4.40 11.90 -0.44
CA GLY A 81 5.57 11.75 -1.28
C GLY A 81 5.27 11.82 -2.77
N ILE A 82 6.26 11.42 -3.55
CA ILE A 82 6.20 11.33 -5.00
C ILE A 82 6.54 9.90 -5.40
N LEU A 83 5.69 9.27 -6.19
CA LEU A 83 5.95 7.99 -6.82
C LEU A 83 6.20 8.24 -8.30
N THR A 84 7.32 7.76 -8.80
CA THR A 84 7.68 7.80 -10.22
C THR A 84 7.77 6.38 -10.73
N VAL A 85 7.01 6.07 -11.76
CA VAL A 85 6.93 4.74 -12.37
C VAL A 85 6.97 4.88 -13.88
N GLU A 86 7.63 3.94 -14.56
CA GLU A 86 7.56 3.88 -16.02
C GLU A 86 6.20 3.31 -16.45
N ILE A 87 5.44 4.01 -17.29
CA ILE A 87 4.19 3.53 -17.87
C ILE A 87 4.29 3.74 -19.37
N ARG A 88 4.17 2.66 -20.15
CA ARG A 88 4.29 2.70 -21.62
C ARG A 88 5.59 3.39 -22.10
N SER A 89 6.71 3.06 -21.45
CA SER A 89 8.04 3.63 -21.75
C SER A 89 8.22 5.11 -21.42
N GLU A 90 7.29 5.71 -20.67
CA GLU A 90 7.39 7.09 -20.18
C GLU A 90 7.47 7.11 -18.65
N MET A 91 8.37 7.94 -18.11
CA MET A 91 8.46 8.15 -16.66
C MET A 91 7.35 9.09 -16.21
N VAL A 92 6.43 8.58 -15.40
CA VAL A 92 5.29 9.32 -14.87
C VAL A 92 5.46 9.49 -13.36
N SER A 93 5.43 10.74 -12.90
CA SER A 93 5.48 11.08 -11.47
C SER A 93 4.10 11.49 -10.97
N VAL A 94 3.69 10.95 -9.82
CA VAL A 94 2.44 11.31 -9.15
C VAL A 94 2.69 11.61 -7.68
N ASN A 95 1.93 12.56 -7.14
CA ASN A 95 1.88 12.78 -5.71
C ASN A 95 1.09 11.64 -5.08
N VAL A 96 1.67 11.04 -4.03
CA VAL A 96 1.05 9.94 -3.30
C VAL A 96 0.79 10.34 -1.87
N GLN A 97 -0.31 9.84 -1.34
CA GLN A 97 -0.58 9.83 0.10
C GLN A 97 -0.54 8.39 0.57
N GLY A 98 -0.18 8.20 1.83
CA GLY A 98 -0.15 6.89 2.41
C GLY A 98 -0.46 6.86 3.88
N ARG A 99 -0.60 5.64 4.37
CA ARG A 99 -0.88 5.32 5.75
C ARG A 99 0.05 4.22 6.22
N LEU A 100 0.51 4.35 7.46
CA LEU A 100 1.37 3.40 8.13
C LEU A 100 0.57 2.63 9.15
N GLY A 101 0.72 1.32 9.14
CA GLY A 101 0.08 0.45 10.11
C GLY A 101 0.85 -0.82 10.31
N THR A 102 0.17 -1.83 10.82
CA THR A 102 0.70 -3.18 10.87
C THR A 102 -0.17 -4.13 10.07
N SER A 103 0.48 -5.02 9.32
CA SER A 103 -0.15 -6.13 8.62
C SER A 103 0.63 -7.40 8.97
N ASN A 104 -0.07 -8.44 9.43
CA ASN A 104 0.54 -9.70 9.89
C ASN A 104 1.69 -9.49 10.90
N GLY A 105 1.52 -8.52 11.81
CA GLY A 105 2.52 -8.19 12.85
C GLY A 105 3.75 -7.43 12.36
N ARG A 106 3.79 -7.01 11.10
CA ARG A 106 4.90 -6.23 10.52
C ARG A 106 4.44 -4.84 10.13
N LEU A 107 5.35 -3.87 10.17
CA LEU A 107 5.08 -2.53 9.66
C LEU A 107 4.69 -2.60 8.19
N ALA A 108 3.56 -2.00 7.85
CA ALA A 108 3.05 -1.93 6.50
C ALA A 108 2.77 -0.47 6.11
N LEU A 109 2.96 -0.19 4.83
CA LEU A 109 2.76 1.09 4.18
C LEU A 109 1.79 0.88 3.02
N GLU A 110 0.70 1.64 3.01
CA GLU A 110 -0.20 1.72 1.87
C GLU A 110 -0.10 3.08 1.21
N LEU A 111 -0.10 3.10 -0.11
CA LEU A 111 0.03 4.29 -0.94
C LEU A 111 -1.11 4.36 -1.95
N ALA A 112 -1.73 5.52 -2.09
CA ALA A 112 -2.70 5.82 -3.14
C ALA A 112 -2.76 7.33 -3.43
N PRO A 113 -3.10 7.75 -4.67
CA PRO A 113 -3.09 6.91 -5.87
C PRO A 113 -1.66 6.45 -6.22
N ALA A 114 -1.50 5.32 -6.90
CA ALA A 114 -0.19 4.83 -7.33
C ALA A 114 0.15 5.20 -8.79
N THR A 115 -0.83 5.63 -9.56
CA THR A 115 -0.68 6.15 -10.94
C THR A 115 -1.60 7.35 -11.15
N VAL A 116 -1.49 7.99 -12.32
CA VAL A 116 -2.38 9.09 -12.72
C VAL A 116 -3.84 8.65 -12.83
N ASN A 117 -4.10 7.37 -13.09
CA ASN A 117 -5.45 6.81 -13.21
C ASN A 117 -5.98 6.23 -11.89
N GLY A 118 -5.23 6.35 -10.79
CA GLY A 118 -5.60 5.82 -9.47
C GLY A 118 -4.72 4.65 -9.04
N GLY A 119 -5.34 3.58 -8.54
CA GLY A 119 -4.63 2.40 -8.06
C GLY A 119 -3.98 2.59 -6.67
N TRP A 120 -3.31 1.55 -6.20
CA TRP A 120 -2.68 1.52 -4.88
C TRP A 120 -1.46 0.58 -4.84
N ILE A 121 -0.58 0.82 -3.87
CA ILE A 121 0.55 -0.07 -3.53
C ILE A 121 0.46 -0.37 -2.03
N SER A 122 0.56 -1.64 -1.65
CA SER A 122 0.68 -2.10 -0.27
C SER A 122 2.04 -2.77 -0.08
N LEU A 123 2.81 -2.29 0.89
CA LEU A 123 4.17 -2.70 1.19
C LEU A 123 4.25 -3.15 2.63
N THR A 124 5.05 -4.18 2.88
CA THR A 124 5.45 -4.63 4.20
C THR A 124 6.96 -4.47 4.33
N ARG A 125 7.39 -3.90 5.46
CA ARG A 125 8.81 -3.77 5.77
C ARG A 125 9.41 -5.14 6.06
N LEU A 126 10.44 -5.51 5.29
CA LEU A 126 11.18 -6.75 5.49
C LEU A 126 12.37 -6.53 6.43
N ASP A 127 13.07 -5.41 6.25
CA ASP A 127 14.19 -4.97 7.08
C ASP A 127 14.30 -3.43 7.06
N GLU A 128 15.39 -2.88 7.61
CA GLU A 128 15.55 -1.43 7.71
C GLU A 128 15.45 -0.71 6.36
N ASN A 129 16.00 -1.33 5.31
CA ASN A 129 16.25 -0.73 4.01
C ASN A 129 15.46 -1.40 2.88
N ARG A 130 14.55 -2.34 3.19
CA ARG A 130 13.80 -3.09 2.18
C ARG A 130 12.32 -3.21 2.52
N MET A 131 11.48 -2.92 1.54
CA MET A 131 10.04 -3.12 1.57
C MET A 131 9.60 -3.96 0.39
N ILE A 132 8.66 -4.87 0.62
CA ILE A 132 8.09 -5.74 -0.42
C ILE A 132 6.58 -5.78 -0.31
N GLY A 133 5.89 -6.01 -1.40
CA GLY A 133 4.43 -6.16 -1.37
C GLY A 133 3.83 -6.25 -2.76
N THR A 134 2.66 -5.65 -2.93
CA THR A 134 1.89 -5.71 -4.17
C THR A 134 1.30 -4.36 -4.52
N GLY A 135 1.13 -4.12 -5.82
CA GLY A 135 0.50 -2.93 -6.35
C GLY A 135 -0.49 -3.26 -7.43
N VAL A 136 -1.55 -2.47 -7.50
CA VAL A 136 -2.65 -2.59 -8.46
C VAL A 136 -2.84 -1.25 -9.13
N GLY A 137 -2.55 -1.19 -10.44
CA GLY A 137 -2.95 -0.08 -11.29
C GLY A 137 -4.45 -0.15 -11.58
N GLN A 138 -5.07 0.98 -11.94
CA GLN A 138 -6.49 0.97 -12.29
C GLN A 138 -6.70 0.52 -13.75
N MET A 139 -5.76 0.84 -14.63
CA MET A 139 -5.86 0.48 -16.04
C MET A 139 -5.13 -0.85 -16.31
N SER A 140 -5.63 -1.63 -17.27
CA SER A 140 -5.07 -2.95 -17.60
C SER A 140 -3.64 -2.90 -18.17
N TRP A 141 -3.21 -1.74 -18.66
CA TRP A 141 -1.86 -1.48 -19.17
C TRP A 141 -0.92 -0.89 -18.11
N GLU A 142 -1.42 -0.61 -16.91
CA GLU A 142 -0.58 -0.20 -15.78
C GLU A 142 0.01 -1.42 -15.08
N PRO A 143 1.11 -1.27 -14.34
CA PRO A 143 1.73 -2.40 -13.64
C PRO A 143 0.77 -3.06 -12.64
N GLN A 144 0.85 -4.39 -12.55
CA GLN A 144 0.03 -5.23 -11.68
C GLN A 144 0.91 -6.29 -11.02
N GLY A 145 0.84 -6.41 -9.70
CA GLY A 145 1.51 -7.49 -8.97
C GLY A 145 2.66 -7.02 -8.08
N PRO A 146 3.79 -7.74 -8.02
CA PRO A 146 4.78 -7.58 -6.96
C PRO A 146 5.47 -6.22 -7.00
N VAL A 147 5.72 -5.65 -5.82
CA VAL A 147 6.49 -4.41 -5.64
C VAL A 147 7.65 -4.70 -4.69
N GLU A 148 8.83 -4.23 -5.07
CA GLU A 148 10.01 -4.24 -4.21
C GLU A 148 10.66 -2.87 -4.23
N LEU A 149 11.00 -2.37 -3.04
CA LEU A 149 11.65 -1.08 -2.84
C LEU A 149 12.84 -1.23 -1.88
N ILE A 150 13.96 -0.64 -2.27
CA ILE A 150 15.20 -0.60 -1.48
C ILE A 150 15.53 0.86 -1.20
N ARG A 151 15.84 1.17 0.06
CA ARG A 151 16.24 2.51 0.48
C ARG A 151 17.57 2.88 -0.17
N GLN A 152 17.58 4.03 -0.83
CA GLN A 152 18.81 4.65 -1.31
C GLN A 152 19.50 5.35 -0.15
N ARG A 153 20.78 5.08 0.04
CA ARG A 153 21.59 5.88 0.95
C ARG A 153 21.88 7.22 0.28
N PRO A 154 21.89 8.34 1.02
CA PRO A 154 22.43 9.58 0.50
C PRO A 154 23.84 9.32 -0.03
N GLY A 155 24.10 9.70 -1.28
CA GLY A 155 25.47 9.71 -1.81
C GLY A 155 26.35 10.65 -0.96
N PRO A 156 27.67 10.45 -0.96
CA PRO A 156 28.56 11.42 -0.32
C PRO A 156 28.29 12.82 -0.92
N PRO A 157 28.30 13.88 -0.10
CA PRO A 157 28.21 15.24 -0.64
C PRO A 157 29.37 15.46 -1.61
N THR A 158 29.04 15.84 -2.84
CA THR A 158 30.00 16.28 -3.87
C THR A 158 30.54 17.67 -3.56
#